data_AF-A0AA38Z5F8-F1
#
_entry.id   AF-A0AA38Z5F8-F1
#
_cell.length_a   1.000
_cell.length_b   1.000
_cell.length_c   1.000
_cell.angle_alpha   90.00
_cell.angle_beta   90.00
_cell.angle_gamma   90.00
#
_symmetry.space_group_name_H-M   'P 1'
#
loop_
_entity.id
_entity.type
_entity.pdbx_description
1 polymer ?
#
loop_
_entity_poly.entity_id
_entity_poly.type
_entity_poly.pdbx_seq_one_letter_code
_entity_poly.pdbx_strand_id
1 'polypeptide(L)'
;MNITDWNQKPFTSKTFSQPYHPMSYNYIDYMDAWYNMFYLQSYQHSWFIQFSRTCNFQFPAWFQKWWTFFGLLDSIFPPDIQEKFEFYKKRTSSQPFTQPKLLTFCSRLRIPWILTWNIIKKQEQPHPFPLSLSREFNIKWWDKFNHDFVCQQKVLELISARPGSSNSKDSSNSSQGPTQEEFLTLKSKFCDQQENEDNEEIVISDDSYVDPEFILYGGPMGQAR
;
A
#
# COMPACT_ATOMS: atom_id res chain seq x y z
N MET A 1 -9.63 -6.63 0.60
CA MET A 1 -10.70 -7.48 0.06
C MET A 1 -10.36 -7.84 -1.38
N ASN A 2 -10.23 -9.13 -1.71
CA ASN A 2 -10.14 -9.56 -3.10
C ASN A 2 -11.56 -9.77 -3.68
N ILE A 3 -11.68 -10.09 -4.97
CA ILE A 3 -13.00 -10.31 -5.60
C ILE A 3 -13.74 -11.53 -5.03
N THR A 4 -13.02 -12.56 -4.58
CA THR A 4 -13.63 -13.74 -3.95
C THR A 4 -14.19 -13.41 -2.56
N ASP A 5 -13.53 -12.55 -1.80
CA ASP A 5 -13.96 -12.03 -0.50
C ASP A 5 -15.13 -11.05 -0.66
N TRP A 6 -15.22 -10.35 -1.81
CA TRP A 6 -16.35 -9.47 -2.12
C TRP A 6 -17.68 -10.24 -2.16
N ASN A 7 -17.63 -11.54 -2.50
CA ASN A 7 -18.74 -12.48 -2.50
C ASN A 7 -19.99 -12.01 -3.30
N GLN A 8 -19.78 -11.15 -4.30
CA GLN A 8 -20.80 -10.61 -5.20
C GLN A 8 -20.15 -10.29 -6.57
N LYS A 9 -20.95 -9.94 -7.59
CA LYS A 9 -20.39 -9.46 -8.86
C LYS A 9 -19.76 -8.07 -8.64
N PRO A 10 -18.69 -7.71 -9.39
CA PRO A 10 -17.96 -6.46 -9.17
C PRO A 10 -18.84 -5.19 -9.20
N PHE A 11 -19.82 -5.17 -10.11
CA PHE A 11 -20.75 -4.05 -10.31
C PHE A 11 -22.01 -4.11 -9.44
N THR A 12 -22.11 -5.11 -8.56
CA THR A 12 -23.21 -5.19 -7.60
C THR A 12 -22.89 -4.29 -6.42
N SER A 13 -23.76 -3.32 -6.17
CA SER A 13 -23.59 -2.36 -5.09
C SER A 13 -23.94 -2.99 -3.73
N LYS A 14 -23.15 -2.65 -2.72
CA LYS A 14 -23.43 -2.88 -1.30
C LYS A 14 -23.85 -1.57 -0.66
N THR A 15 -24.79 -1.63 0.28
CA THR A 15 -25.21 -0.48 1.06
C THR A 15 -24.20 -0.23 2.17
N PHE A 16 -23.93 1.04 2.45
CA PHE A 16 -23.15 1.42 3.63
C PHE A 16 -23.90 1.05 4.93
N SER A 17 -23.16 0.83 6.02
CA SER A 17 -23.74 0.58 7.35
C SER A 17 -24.45 1.80 7.93
N GLN A 18 -24.08 2.99 7.45
CA GLN A 18 -24.69 4.28 7.78
C GLN A 18 -25.17 4.98 6.50
N PRO A 19 -26.21 5.83 6.58
CA PRO A 19 -26.68 6.57 5.42
C PRO A 19 -25.61 7.57 4.93
N TYR A 20 -25.23 7.46 3.67
CA TYR A 20 -24.27 8.33 2.98
C TYR A 20 -24.74 8.59 1.55
N HIS A 21 -24.21 9.61 0.87
CA HIS A 21 -24.52 9.88 -0.53
C HIS A 21 -23.27 9.70 -1.42
N PRO A 22 -23.26 8.73 -2.34
CA PRO A 22 -24.31 7.74 -2.64
C PRO A 22 -24.49 6.69 -1.54
N MET A 23 -25.72 6.14 -1.41
CA MET A 23 -26.09 5.17 -0.34
C MET A 23 -25.47 3.78 -0.52
N SER A 24 -24.70 3.58 -1.59
CA SER A 24 -24.13 2.29 -1.93
C SER A 24 -22.81 2.46 -2.67
N TYR A 25 -21.98 1.43 -2.60
CA TYR A 25 -20.70 1.35 -3.30
C TYR A 25 -20.53 -0.04 -3.88
N ASN A 26 -19.88 -0.13 -5.04
CA ASN A 26 -19.51 -1.38 -5.67
C ASN A 26 -18.01 -1.68 -5.44
N TYR A 27 -17.50 -2.76 -6.03
CA TYR A 27 -16.10 -3.16 -5.85
C TYR A 27 -15.10 -2.19 -6.51
N ILE A 28 -15.48 -1.55 -7.61
CA ILE A 28 -14.68 -0.52 -8.28
C ILE A 28 -14.58 0.70 -7.37
N ASP A 29 -15.70 1.18 -6.83
CA ASP A 29 -15.73 2.31 -5.90
C ASP A 29 -14.83 2.04 -4.67
N TYR A 30 -14.82 0.80 -4.17
CA TYR A 30 -13.91 0.38 -3.09
C TYR A 30 -12.43 0.46 -3.50
N MET A 31 -12.08 -0.01 -4.71
CA MET A 31 -10.70 0.09 -5.20
C MET A 31 -10.29 1.55 -5.36
N ASP A 32 -11.15 2.38 -5.95
CA ASP A 32 -10.89 3.80 -6.18
C ASP A 32 -10.77 4.57 -4.86
N ALA A 33 -11.59 4.24 -3.86
CA ALA A 33 -11.47 4.80 -2.52
C ALA A 33 -10.07 4.57 -1.92
N TRP A 34 -9.46 3.40 -2.13
CA TRP A 34 -8.08 3.14 -1.69
C TRP A 34 -7.03 4.00 -2.38
N TYR A 35 -7.19 4.25 -3.67
CA TYR A 35 -6.30 5.15 -4.41
C TYR A 35 -6.48 6.61 -3.99
N ASN A 36 -7.72 6.99 -3.68
CA ASN A 36 -8.07 8.37 -3.34
C ASN A 36 -7.85 8.73 -1.87
N MET A 37 -7.79 7.73 -0.98
CA MET A 37 -7.71 7.93 0.48
C MET A 37 -6.59 8.88 0.90
N PHE A 38 -5.43 8.78 0.26
CA PHE A 38 -4.26 9.61 0.62
C PHE A 38 -4.23 10.96 -0.08
N TYR A 39 -5.16 11.28 -0.97
CA TYR A 39 -5.17 12.56 -1.67
C TYR A 39 -5.93 13.67 -0.93
N LEU A 40 -6.66 13.31 0.13
CA LEU A 40 -7.32 14.27 1.03
C LEU A 40 -6.29 15.13 1.75
N GLN A 41 -6.54 16.44 1.78
CA GLN A 41 -5.56 17.49 2.05
C GLN A 41 -4.86 17.37 3.40
N SER A 42 -3.53 17.32 3.40
CA SER A 42 -2.71 17.07 4.59
C SER A 42 -1.95 18.31 5.06
N TYR A 43 -2.62 19.43 5.32
CA TYR A 43 -1.91 20.58 5.92
C TYR A 43 -1.28 20.24 7.29
N GLN A 44 -1.81 19.23 7.99
CA GLN A 44 -1.27 18.74 9.28
C GLN A 44 -1.37 17.22 9.45
N HIS A 45 -1.72 16.48 8.41
CA HIS A 45 -2.05 15.06 8.54
C HIS A 45 -0.92 14.16 8.08
N SER A 46 -0.64 13.16 8.90
CA SER A 46 0.23 12.03 8.55
C SER A 46 -0.57 10.75 8.79
N TRP A 47 -0.31 9.75 7.95
CA TRP A 47 -1.01 8.48 7.99
C TRP A 47 -0.12 7.44 8.64
N PHE A 48 -0.54 6.93 9.79
CA PHE A 48 0.07 5.76 10.40
C PHE A 48 -0.52 4.49 9.77
N ILE A 49 0.29 3.72 9.05
CA ILE A 49 -0.15 2.54 8.31
C ILE A 49 0.41 1.29 9.00
N GLN A 50 -0.47 0.34 9.32
CA GLN A 50 -0.11 -0.95 9.88
C GLN A 50 -1.10 -2.03 9.41
N PHE A 51 -0.59 -3.19 8.98
CA PHE A 51 -1.43 -4.33 8.63
C PHE A 51 -2.18 -4.88 9.85
N SER A 52 -3.42 -5.37 9.72
CA SER A 52 -4.23 -5.98 10.80
C SER A 52 -3.82 -7.43 11.13
N ARG A 53 -4.03 -7.91 12.36
CA ARG A 53 -3.56 -9.25 12.82
C ARG A 53 -4.26 -10.38 12.08
N THR A 54 -5.48 -10.10 11.66
CA THR A 54 -6.38 -10.98 10.94
C THR A 54 -6.29 -10.78 9.42
N CYS A 55 -5.33 -10.00 8.93
CA CYS A 55 -5.22 -9.68 7.52
C CYS A 55 -4.91 -10.93 6.68
N ASN A 56 -5.64 -11.10 5.57
CA ASN A 56 -5.27 -12.06 4.55
C ASN A 56 -4.03 -11.57 3.79
N PHE A 57 -2.94 -12.34 3.84
CA PHE A 57 -1.65 -11.99 3.24
C PHE A 57 -1.56 -12.32 1.73
N GLN A 58 -2.67 -12.72 1.11
CA GLN A 58 -2.82 -12.85 -0.34
C GLN A 58 -3.44 -11.58 -0.90
N PHE A 59 -2.60 -10.68 -1.40
CA PHE A 59 -3.05 -9.37 -1.86
C PHE A 59 -3.51 -9.42 -3.33
N PRO A 60 -4.68 -8.84 -3.65
CA PRO A 60 -5.14 -8.74 -5.03
C PRO A 60 -4.21 -7.83 -5.86
N ALA A 61 -4.17 -8.04 -7.17
CA ALA A 61 -3.28 -7.32 -8.07
C ALA A 61 -3.39 -5.79 -7.98
N TRP A 62 -4.62 -5.26 -7.82
CA TRP A 62 -4.84 -3.82 -7.65
C TRP A 62 -4.18 -3.28 -6.38
N PHE A 63 -4.13 -4.05 -5.29
CA PHE A 63 -3.50 -3.64 -4.05
C PHE A 63 -1.97 -3.72 -4.17
N GLN A 64 -1.46 -4.70 -4.91
CA GLN A 64 -0.03 -4.77 -5.23
C GLN A 64 0.40 -3.55 -6.06
N LYS A 65 -0.44 -3.09 -7.01
CA LYS A 65 -0.24 -1.83 -7.74
C LYS A 65 -0.31 -0.63 -6.79
N TRP A 66 -1.31 -0.55 -5.93
CA TRP A 66 -1.42 0.51 -4.91
C TRP A 66 -0.16 0.57 -4.03
N TRP A 67 0.38 -0.58 -3.61
CA TRP A 67 1.61 -0.69 -2.83
C TRP A 67 2.82 -0.12 -3.55
N THR A 68 2.88 -0.17 -4.89
CA THR A 68 4.00 0.46 -5.62
C THR A 68 4.05 1.97 -5.44
N PHE A 69 2.90 2.63 -5.23
CA PHE A 69 2.81 4.07 -5.05
C PHE A 69 2.96 4.49 -3.59
N PHE A 70 2.22 3.86 -2.69
CA PHE A 70 2.07 4.31 -1.30
C PHE A 70 2.72 3.38 -0.26
N GLY A 71 3.19 2.22 -0.71
CA GLY A 71 3.82 1.22 0.14
C GLY A 71 5.21 1.63 0.60
N LEU A 72 5.66 0.97 1.67
CA LEU A 72 6.94 1.16 2.32
C LEU A 72 8.13 0.97 1.34
N LEU A 73 9.25 1.65 1.61
CA LEU A 73 10.53 1.50 0.92
C LEU A 73 11.56 0.83 1.84
N ASP A 74 12.38 -0.08 1.32
CA ASP A 74 13.42 -0.74 2.12
C ASP A 74 14.51 0.24 2.57
N SER A 75 14.74 1.32 1.84
CA SER A 75 15.68 2.39 2.21
C SER A 75 15.39 3.07 3.56
N ILE A 76 14.16 2.98 4.08
CA ILE A 76 13.80 3.58 5.37
C ILE A 76 14.01 2.63 6.57
N PHE A 77 14.41 1.38 6.34
CA PHE A 77 14.59 0.45 7.44
C PHE A 77 15.79 0.81 8.31
N PRO A 78 15.69 0.67 9.64
CA PRO A 78 16.84 0.72 10.52
C PRO A 78 17.75 -0.49 10.25
N PRO A 79 19.06 -0.41 10.59
CA PRO A 79 20.06 -1.42 10.23
C PRO A 79 19.65 -2.86 10.61
N ASP A 80 19.12 -3.07 11.81
CA ASP A 80 18.72 -4.39 12.30
C ASP A 80 17.59 -5.03 11.47
N ILE A 81 16.68 -4.22 10.94
CA ILE A 81 15.56 -4.66 10.12
C ILE A 81 16.02 -4.86 8.68
N GLN A 82 16.90 -3.97 8.20
CA GLN A 82 17.50 -4.09 6.88
C GLN A 82 18.27 -5.41 6.74
N GLU A 83 19.11 -5.77 7.71
CA GLU A 83 19.87 -7.03 7.69
C GLU A 83 18.95 -8.25 7.54
N LYS A 84 17.86 -8.27 8.31
CA LYS A 84 16.87 -9.36 8.29
C LYS A 84 16.10 -9.40 6.98
N PHE A 85 15.78 -8.24 6.40
CA PHE A 85 15.15 -8.16 5.10
C PHE A 85 16.09 -8.63 3.98
N GLU A 86 17.39 -8.28 4.03
CA GLU A 86 18.39 -8.80 3.10
C GLU A 86 18.55 -10.32 3.21
N PHE A 87 18.59 -10.85 4.43
CA PHE A 87 18.60 -12.29 4.68
C PHE A 87 17.37 -12.98 4.06
N TYR A 88 16.18 -12.41 4.28
CA TYR A 88 14.94 -12.88 3.67
C TYR A 88 14.99 -12.83 2.13
N LYS A 89 15.43 -11.71 1.54
CA LYS A 89 15.56 -11.53 0.08
C LYS A 89 16.50 -12.56 -0.53
N LYS A 90 17.66 -12.79 0.08
CA LYS A 90 18.65 -13.78 -0.37
C LYS A 90 18.07 -15.19 -0.35
N ARG A 91 17.40 -15.57 0.74
CA ARG A 91 16.86 -16.94 0.91
C ARG A 91 15.62 -17.22 0.07
N THR A 92 14.90 -16.18 -0.34
CA THR A 92 13.71 -16.27 -1.22
C THR A 92 13.99 -15.84 -2.67
N SER A 93 15.25 -15.63 -3.04
CA SER A 93 15.67 -15.23 -4.40
C SER A 93 15.14 -16.15 -5.48
N SER A 94 15.23 -17.47 -5.28
CA SER A 94 14.83 -18.49 -6.26
C SER A 94 13.35 -18.90 -6.22
N GLN A 95 12.53 -18.31 -5.33
CA GLN A 95 11.13 -18.70 -5.20
C GLN A 95 10.26 -17.90 -6.19
N PRO A 96 9.32 -18.56 -6.91
CA PRO A 96 8.34 -17.84 -7.71
C PRO A 96 7.43 -17.03 -6.77
N PHE A 97 7.34 -15.73 -7.00
CA PHE A 97 6.57 -14.82 -6.15
C PHE A 97 5.32 -14.33 -6.89
N THR A 98 4.18 -14.39 -6.20
CA THR A 98 2.90 -13.85 -6.68
C THR A 98 2.68 -12.40 -6.25
N GLN A 99 3.55 -11.87 -5.38
CA GLN A 99 3.47 -10.51 -4.85
C GLN A 99 4.87 -10.00 -4.43
N PRO A 100 5.07 -8.67 -4.32
CA PRO A 100 6.36 -8.10 -3.94
C PRO A 100 6.90 -8.66 -2.61
N LYS A 101 8.21 -8.98 -2.57
CA LYS A 101 8.88 -9.52 -1.37
C LYS A 101 8.78 -8.56 -0.18
N LEU A 102 8.96 -7.26 -0.43
CA LEU A 102 8.84 -6.23 0.60
C LEU A 102 7.43 -6.17 1.18
N LEU A 103 6.40 -6.26 0.34
CA LEU A 103 5.01 -6.31 0.79
C LEU A 103 4.76 -7.55 1.66
N THR A 104 5.23 -8.72 1.24
CA THR A 104 5.08 -9.96 2.03
C THR A 104 5.77 -9.86 3.38
N PHE A 105 7.01 -9.35 3.39
CA PHE A 105 7.79 -9.17 4.60
C PHE A 105 7.12 -8.19 5.57
N CYS A 106 6.75 -6.99 5.09
CA CYS A 106 6.12 -5.96 5.91
C CYS A 106 4.74 -6.39 6.43
N SER A 107 3.93 -7.00 5.58
CA SER A 107 2.58 -7.42 5.96
C SER A 107 2.59 -8.50 7.04
N ARG A 108 3.38 -9.56 6.86
CA ARG A 108 3.40 -10.67 7.82
C ARG A 108 4.09 -10.32 9.14
N LEU A 109 5.09 -9.44 9.10
CA LEU A 109 5.75 -8.94 10.30
C LEU A 109 5.08 -7.72 10.91
N ARG A 110 4.01 -7.22 10.28
CA ARG A 110 3.21 -6.07 10.73
C ARG A 110 4.04 -4.80 10.88
N ILE A 111 5.02 -4.60 10.02
CA ILE A 111 5.90 -3.43 10.06
C ILE A 111 5.06 -2.20 9.76
N PRO A 112 4.94 -1.23 10.69
CA PRO A 112 4.23 0.00 10.45
C PRO A 112 5.15 1.06 9.83
N TRP A 113 4.55 2.03 9.15
CA TRP A 113 5.23 3.22 8.68
C TRP A 113 4.32 4.44 8.71
N ILE A 114 4.94 5.61 8.59
CA ILE A 114 4.23 6.88 8.45
C ILE A 114 4.30 7.29 6.98
N LEU A 115 3.16 7.65 6.40
CA LEU A 115 3.04 8.24 5.07
C LEU A 115 2.55 9.68 5.19
N THR A 116 3.19 10.58 4.46
CA THR A 116 2.83 12.00 4.34
C THR A 116 2.95 12.41 2.88
N TRP A 117 2.40 13.57 2.52
CA TRP A 117 2.68 14.16 1.22
C TRP A 117 2.63 15.68 1.29
N ASN A 118 3.31 16.33 0.35
CA ASN A 118 3.32 17.78 0.19
C ASN A 118 2.97 18.15 -1.25
N ILE A 119 2.43 19.34 -1.46
CA ILE A 119 2.28 19.92 -2.80
C ILE A 119 3.60 20.60 -3.16
N ILE A 120 4.16 20.23 -4.29
CA ILE A 120 5.36 20.83 -4.86
C ILE A 120 5.07 21.38 -6.26
N LYS A 121 5.87 22.33 -6.72
CA LYS A 121 5.84 22.83 -8.09
C LYS A 121 6.94 22.13 -8.88
N LYS A 122 6.58 21.41 -9.95
CA LYS A 122 7.52 20.69 -10.82
C LYS A 122 7.34 21.12 -12.27
N GLN A 123 8.45 21.20 -13.00
CA GLN A 123 8.44 21.41 -14.45
C GLN A 123 8.42 20.03 -15.11
N GLU A 124 7.24 19.44 -15.27
CA GLU A 124 7.08 18.10 -15.85
C GLU A 124 7.31 18.14 -17.38
N GLN A 125 6.77 19.16 -18.04
CA GLN A 125 7.00 19.43 -19.47
C GLN A 125 8.09 20.49 -19.69
N PRO A 126 8.86 20.43 -20.79
CA PRO A 126 9.83 21.47 -21.12
C PRO A 126 9.16 22.83 -21.42
N HIS A 127 9.94 23.91 -21.45
CA HIS A 127 9.40 25.25 -21.77
C HIS A 127 8.71 25.25 -23.15
N PRO A 128 7.59 25.98 -23.36
CA PRO A 128 7.02 27.05 -22.53
C PRO A 128 5.89 26.61 -21.57
N PHE A 129 5.74 25.32 -21.29
CA PHE A 129 4.65 24.86 -20.42
C PHE A 129 4.81 25.40 -18.99
N PRO A 130 3.71 25.77 -18.31
CA PRO A 130 3.76 26.25 -16.93
C PRO A 130 4.18 25.13 -15.96
N LEU A 131 4.57 25.52 -14.74
CA LEU A 131 4.85 24.56 -13.67
C LEU A 131 3.57 23.83 -13.26
N SER A 132 3.67 22.50 -13.12
CA SER A 132 2.63 21.64 -12.60
C SER A 132 2.68 21.61 -11.07
N LEU A 133 1.50 21.54 -10.45
CA LEU A 133 1.39 21.19 -9.03
C LEU A 133 1.37 19.67 -8.92
N SER A 134 2.40 19.11 -8.29
CA SER A 134 2.55 17.67 -8.11
C SER A 134 2.50 17.34 -6.61
N ARG A 135 1.99 16.16 -6.28
CA ARG A 135 2.07 15.63 -4.90
C ARG A 135 3.36 14.84 -4.75
N GLU A 136 4.13 15.15 -3.71
CA GLU A 136 5.32 14.41 -3.34
C GLU A 136 5.08 13.61 -2.07
N PHE A 137 5.04 12.28 -2.22
CA PHE A 137 4.86 11.36 -1.10
C PHE A 137 6.17 11.14 -0.35
N ASN A 138 6.09 11.22 0.97
CA ASN A 138 7.20 11.04 1.88
C ASN A 138 6.85 9.94 2.89
N ILE A 139 7.76 8.97 3.03
CA ILE A 139 7.59 7.82 3.92
C ILE A 139 8.65 7.90 5.03
N LYS A 140 8.23 7.67 6.27
CA LYS A 140 9.13 7.64 7.43
C LYS A 140 8.95 6.35 8.23
N TRP A 141 10.05 5.82 8.74
CA TRP A 141 10.06 4.74 9.72
C TRP A 141 9.31 5.14 11.00
N TRP A 142 8.63 4.17 11.63
CA TRP A 142 8.03 4.37 12.94
C TRP A 142 8.99 4.00 14.06
N ASP A 143 9.62 5.02 14.65
CA ASP A 143 10.69 4.85 15.64
C ASP A 143 10.26 4.10 16.92
N LYS A 144 8.95 4.03 17.22
CA LYS A 144 8.42 3.28 18.38
C LYS A 144 8.06 1.83 18.05
N PHE A 145 8.38 1.34 16.85
CA PHE A 145 8.15 -0.04 16.49
C PHE A 145 9.08 -0.96 17.30
N ASN A 146 8.51 -2.00 17.92
CA ASN A 146 9.31 -2.99 18.63
C ASN A 146 9.97 -3.96 17.64
N HIS A 147 11.31 -3.89 17.53
CA HIS A 147 12.10 -4.71 16.63
C HIS A 147 12.07 -6.21 16.95
N ASP A 148 11.67 -6.61 18.17
CA ASP A 148 11.48 -8.02 18.57
C ASP A 148 10.36 -8.70 17.77
N PHE A 149 9.44 -7.92 17.20
CA PHE A 149 8.44 -8.44 16.27
C PHE A 149 9.06 -8.96 14.98
N VAL A 150 10.29 -8.56 14.66
CA VAL A 150 11.08 -9.01 13.51
C VAL A 150 12.31 -9.74 14.04
N CYS A 151 12.14 -10.80 14.84
CA CYS A 151 13.26 -11.62 15.26
C CYS A 151 13.66 -12.64 14.16
N GLN A 152 14.88 -13.16 14.22
CA GLN A 152 15.41 -14.11 13.24
C GLN A 152 14.49 -15.34 13.09
N GLN A 153 13.93 -15.82 14.20
CA GLN A 153 13.02 -16.96 14.22
C GLN A 153 11.76 -16.72 13.37
N LYS A 154 11.12 -15.56 13.49
CA LYS A 154 9.96 -15.19 12.67
C LYS A 154 10.32 -15.08 11.20
N VAL A 155 11.49 -14.51 10.88
CA VAL A 155 11.94 -14.43 9.48
C VAL A 155 12.16 -15.83 8.88
N LEU A 156 12.71 -16.77 9.65
CA LEU A 156 12.84 -18.17 9.24
C LEU A 156 11.47 -18.84 9.04
N GLU A 157 10.53 -18.59 9.94
CA GLU A 157 9.15 -19.08 9.80
C GLU A 157 8.53 -18.58 8.49
N LEU A 158 8.72 -17.30 8.14
CA LEU A 158 8.24 -16.72 6.88
C LEU A 158 8.84 -17.36 5.64
N ILE A 159 10.12 -17.74 5.70
CA ILE A 159 10.82 -18.44 4.60
C ILE A 159 10.30 -19.87 4.47
N SER A 160 10.02 -20.53 5.60
CA SER A 160 9.55 -21.92 5.63
C SER A 160 8.08 -22.06 5.23
N ALA A 161 7.26 -21.04 5.50
CA ALA A 161 5.85 -20.97 5.13
C ALA A 161 5.70 -20.84 3.61
N ARG A 162 5.74 -21.99 2.91
CA ARG A 162 5.52 -22.07 1.48
C ARG A 162 4.14 -21.48 1.11
N PRO A 163 4.04 -20.69 0.04
CA PRO A 163 2.75 -20.46 -0.60
C PRO A 163 2.35 -21.76 -1.31
N GLY A 164 1.58 -22.64 -0.65
CA GLY A 164 1.07 -23.85 -1.32
C GLY A 164 0.63 -25.06 -0.49
N SER A 165 0.50 -25.01 0.84
CA SER A 165 -0.16 -26.11 1.57
C SER A 165 -1.67 -25.87 1.69
N SER A 166 -2.34 -25.87 0.55
CA SER A 166 -3.76 -26.18 0.44
C SER A 166 -3.92 -27.06 -0.79
N ASN A 167 -4.24 -28.33 -0.58
CA ASN A 167 -4.43 -29.30 -1.66
C ASN A 167 -5.58 -28.85 -2.58
N SER A 168 -5.24 -28.37 -3.77
CA SER A 168 -6.12 -28.43 -4.93
C SER A 168 -5.26 -28.69 -6.16
N LYS A 169 -5.48 -29.85 -6.79
CA LYS A 169 -5.08 -30.10 -8.16
C LYS A 169 -5.74 -29.02 -9.02
N ASP A 170 -4.98 -28.28 -9.80
CA ASP A 170 -5.32 -27.99 -11.20
C ASP A 170 -4.16 -27.30 -11.94
N SER A 171 -3.76 -27.98 -13.01
CA SER A 171 -3.46 -27.51 -14.36
C SER A 171 -2.66 -26.22 -14.57
N SER A 172 -1.51 -26.43 -15.20
CA SER A 172 -0.59 -25.48 -15.82
C SER A 172 -1.25 -24.35 -16.62
N ASN A 173 -0.79 -23.12 -16.41
CA ASN A 173 -0.45 -22.19 -17.48
C ASN A 173 0.63 -21.22 -17.00
N SER A 174 1.79 -21.25 -17.66
CA SER A 174 2.90 -20.34 -17.38
C SER A 174 2.60 -18.96 -17.96
N SER A 175 2.51 -17.96 -17.11
CA SER A 175 2.71 -16.56 -17.49
C SER A 175 3.75 -16.02 -16.52
N GLN A 176 4.94 -15.71 -17.04
CA GLN A 176 5.98 -15.07 -16.23
C GLN A 176 5.46 -13.70 -15.80
N GLY A 177 5.22 -13.54 -14.51
CA GLY A 177 4.93 -12.25 -13.90
C GLY A 177 6.17 -11.36 -13.89
N PRO A 178 5.99 -10.03 -13.83
CA PRO A 178 7.08 -9.08 -13.92
C PRO A 178 8.07 -9.23 -12.76
N THR A 179 9.34 -9.01 -13.07
CA THR A 179 10.48 -9.13 -12.16
C THR A 179 10.58 -7.94 -11.21
N GLN A 180 11.25 -8.13 -10.07
CA GLN A 180 11.42 -7.10 -9.03
C GLN A 180 12.10 -5.82 -9.55
N GLU A 181 12.98 -5.95 -10.55
CA GLU A 181 13.64 -4.82 -11.22
C GLU A 181 12.66 -4.02 -12.07
N GLU A 182 11.72 -4.68 -12.76
CA GLU A 182 10.63 -4.01 -13.46
C GLU A 182 9.72 -3.26 -12.49
N PHE A 183 9.48 -3.79 -11.28
CA PHE A 183 8.71 -3.12 -10.24
C PHE A 183 9.40 -1.87 -9.66
N LEU A 184 10.70 -1.95 -9.35
CA LEU A 184 11.48 -0.80 -8.87
C LEU A 184 11.63 0.26 -9.96
N THR A 185 11.81 -0.18 -11.21
CA THR A 185 11.82 0.70 -12.37
C THR A 185 10.46 1.33 -12.61
N LEU A 186 9.34 0.62 -12.39
CA LEU A 186 7.99 1.18 -12.46
C LEU A 186 7.77 2.23 -11.36
N LYS A 187 8.28 1.99 -10.14
CA LYS A 187 8.22 2.94 -9.03
C LYS A 187 9.03 4.21 -9.32
N SER A 188 10.22 4.06 -9.91
CA SER A 188 11.04 5.18 -10.38
C SER A 188 10.36 5.93 -11.53
N LYS A 189 9.91 5.22 -12.57
CA LYS A 189 9.27 5.79 -13.76
C LYS A 189 7.93 6.44 -13.46
N PHE A 190 7.17 5.95 -12.49
CA PHE A 190 5.92 6.59 -12.09
C PHE A 190 6.14 7.91 -11.35
N CYS A 191 7.24 8.03 -10.61
CA CYS A 191 7.71 9.32 -10.11
C CYS A 191 7.91 10.34 -11.25
N ASP A 192 8.14 9.83 -12.47
CA ASP A 192 8.37 10.59 -13.70
C ASP A 192 7.17 10.59 -14.68
N GLN A 193 6.02 9.94 -14.39
CA GLN A 193 4.94 9.68 -15.37
C GLN A 193 3.49 10.04 -14.94
N GLN A 194 3.26 10.74 -13.81
CA GLN A 194 1.90 11.21 -13.41
C GLN A 194 1.38 12.41 -14.21
N GLU A 195 1.67 12.47 -15.51
CA GLU A 195 1.36 13.62 -16.39
C GLU A 195 0.00 13.58 -17.10
N ASN A 196 -0.81 12.53 -17.02
CA ASN A 196 -2.08 12.51 -17.77
C ASN A 196 -3.19 11.80 -16.99
N GLU A 197 -4.12 12.58 -16.42
CA GLU A 197 -5.55 12.54 -16.74
C GLU A 197 -6.35 13.45 -15.79
N ASP A 198 -7.33 14.14 -16.39
CA ASP A 198 -7.98 15.37 -15.97
C ASP A 198 -9.11 15.24 -14.92
N ASN A 199 -9.14 16.26 -14.05
CA ASN A 199 -10.27 17.10 -13.61
C ASN A 199 -11.72 16.57 -13.69
N GLU A 200 -12.36 16.40 -12.51
CA GLU A 200 -13.70 16.93 -12.22
C GLU A 200 -13.82 17.25 -10.71
N GLU A 201 -14.28 18.46 -10.40
CA GLU A 201 -14.29 19.09 -9.08
C GLU A 201 -15.57 18.70 -8.31
N ILE A 202 -15.43 18.00 -7.17
CA ILE A 202 -16.54 17.73 -6.25
C ILE A 202 -16.19 18.28 -4.86
N VAL A 203 -16.94 19.31 -4.46
CA VAL A 203 -16.95 19.91 -3.13
C VAL A 203 -17.71 18.99 -2.18
N ILE A 204 -17.06 18.42 -1.16
CA ILE A 204 -17.75 17.79 -0.01
C ILE A 204 -17.06 18.18 1.30
N SER A 205 -17.91 18.60 2.23
CA SER A 205 -17.62 19.09 3.57
C SER A 205 -17.02 18.03 4.50
N ASP A 206 -16.22 18.52 5.45
CA ASP A 206 -15.80 17.83 6.67
C ASP A 206 -16.96 17.05 7.31
N ASP A 207 -16.74 15.76 7.55
CA ASP A 207 -17.05 15.13 8.83
C ASP A 207 -16.34 13.77 8.96
N SER A 208 -15.69 13.59 10.10
CA SER A 208 -14.88 12.45 10.50
C SER A 208 -15.73 11.20 10.80
N TYR A 209 -15.39 10.01 10.25
CA TYR A 209 -15.55 8.74 10.97
C TYR A 209 -14.79 7.53 10.39
N VAL A 210 -14.52 6.56 11.26
CA VAL A 210 -13.61 5.40 11.18
C VAL A 210 -14.40 4.10 10.99
N ASP A 211 -14.03 3.28 9.99
CA ASP A 211 -14.60 1.94 9.75
C ASP A 211 -13.83 0.85 10.54
N PRO A 212 -14.48 -0.02 11.32
CA PRO A 212 -13.82 -1.01 12.15
C PRO A 212 -13.47 -2.30 11.39
N GLU A 213 -12.48 -2.25 10.50
CA GLU A 213 -11.62 -3.42 10.22
C GLU A 213 -10.12 -3.10 10.15
N PHE A 214 -9.72 -1.83 10.26
CA PHE A 214 -8.33 -1.42 10.45
C PHE A 214 -8.32 -0.19 11.36
N ILE A 215 -7.78 -0.31 12.58
CA ILE A 215 -7.64 0.84 13.48
C ILE A 215 -6.48 1.71 12.97
N LEU A 216 -6.80 2.78 12.24
CA LEU A 216 -5.89 3.87 11.91
C LEU A 216 -6.04 4.96 12.96
N TYR A 217 -5.00 5.20 13.76
CA TYR A 217 -4.95 6.39 14.62
C TYR A 217 -4.36 7.55 13.81
N GLY A 218 -5.22 8.46 13.37
CA GLY A 218 -4.82 9.78 12.88
C GLY A 218 -5.12 10.82 13.96
N GLY A 219 -4.08 11.45 14.51
CA GLY A 219 -4.21 12.58 15.42
C GLY A 219 -3.07 13.57 15.19
N PRO A 220 -3.29 14.88 15.34
CA PRO A 220 -2.23 15.87 15.20
C PRO A 220 -1.17 15.60 16.27
N MET A 221 0.06 15.27 15.85
CA MET A 221 1.19 15.27 16.77
C MET A 221 1.49 16.72 17.14
N GLY A 222 1.20 17.06 18.40
CA GLY A 222 1.45 18.37 18.97
C GLY A 222 2.89 18.82 18.78
N GLN A 223 3.06 20.10 18.49
CA GLN A 223 4.33 20.80 18.50
C GLN A 223 5.00 20.60 19.87
N ALA A 224 6.16 19.92 19.87
CA ALA A 224 7.05 19.96 21.01
C ALA A 224 7.79 21.31 20.98
N ARG A 225 7.69 22.01 22.12
CA ARG A 225 8.25 23.32 22.42
C ARG A 225 9.76 23.40 22.24
#